data_AF-L1NNX0-F1
#
_entry.id   AF-L1NNX0-F1
#
_cell.length_a   1.000
_cell.length_b   1.000
_cell.length_c   1.000
_cell.angle_alpha   90.00
_cell.angle_beta   90.00
_cell.angle_gamma   90.00
#
_symmetry.space_group_name_H-M   'P 1'
#
loop_
_entity.id
_entity.type
_entity.pdbx_description
1 polymer ?
#
loop_
_entity_poly.entity_id
_entity_poly.type
_entity_poly.pdbx_seq_one_letter_code
_entity_poly.pdbx_strand_id
1 'polypeptide(L)' 'MANKPITEFIEKYYLHFNAASLVEASKGYVAHLKDVGKMLITASASF' A
#
# COMPACT_ATOMS: atom_id res chain seq x y z
N MET A 1 11.38 -12.27 14.97
CA MET A 1 11.00 -10.90 14.55
C MET A 1 10.66 -10.97 13.07
N ALA A 2 9.46 -10.55 12.67
CA ALA A 2 9.06 -10.64 11.27
C ALA A 2 9.94 -9.73 10.42
N ASN A 3 10.58 -10.27 9.38
CA ASN A 3 11.53 -9.57 8.53
C ASN A 3 10.79 -8.58 7.60
N LYS A 4 10.40 -7.41 8.10
CA LYS A 4 9.67 -6.38 7.35
C LYS A 4 10.37 -5.00 7.35
N PRO A 5 11.68 -4.93 7.03
CA PRO A 5 12.45 -3.69 7.11
C PRO A 5 11.87 -2.56 6.23
N ILE A 6 11.26 -2.89 5.09
CA ILE A 6 10.62 -1.91 4.19
C ILE A 6 9.33 -1.36 4.80
N THR A 7 8.50 -2.20 5.41
CA THR A 7 7.24 -1.75 6.05
C THR A 7 7.55 -0.80 7.21
N GLU A 8 8.49 -1.18 8.07
CA GLU A 8 8.90 -0.37 9.23
C GLU A 8 9.50 0.98 8.79
N PHE A 9 10.28 0.98 7.71
CA PHE A 9 10.83 2.22 7.14
C PHE A 9 9.72 3.15 6.63
N ILE A 10 8.79 2.64 5.82
CA ILE A 10 7.70 3.45 5.26
C ILE A 10 6.80 3.99 6.38
N GLU A 11 6.42 3.17 7.36
CA GLU A 11 5.57 3.62 8.47
C GLU A 11 6.24 4.72 9.33
N LYS A 12 7.58 4.70 9.45
CA LYS A 12 8.32 5.67 10.25
C LYS A 12 8.64 6.97 9.51
N TYR A 13 8.91 6.90 8.21
CA TYR A 13 9.47 8.03 7.45
C TYR A 13 8.52 8.60 6.38
N TYR A 14 7.49 7.86 5.97
CA TYR A 14 6.57 8.25 4.89
C TYR A 14 5.22 8.76 5.46
N LEU A 15 5.29 9.80 6.31
CA LEU A 15 4.14 10.37 7.04
C LEU A 15 3.48 11.60 6.39
N HIS A 16 4.10 12.16 5.34
CA HIS A 16 3.60 13.36 4.66
C HIS A 16 2.46 13.03 3.67
N PHE A 17 1.68 14.04 3.29
CA PHE A 17 0.38 13.91 2.60
C PHE A 17 0.35 12.85 1.47
N ASN A 18 1.31 12.86 0.55
CA ASN A 18 1.34 11.91 -0.57
C ASN A 18 1.83 10.51 -0.16
N ALA A 19 2.66 10.43 0.88
CA ALA A 19 3.27 9.21 1.39
C ALA A 19 2.32 8.42 2.31
N ALA A 20 1.53 9.13 3.12
CA ALA A 20 0.45 8.55 3.91
C ALA A 20 -0.59 7.85 3.02
N SER A 21 -0.91 8.43 1.85
CA SER A 21 -1.82 7.83 0.86
C SER A 21 -1.33 6.46 0.34
N LEU A 22 -0.01 6.27 0.19
CA LEU A 22 0.56 4.97 -0.21
C LEU A 22 0.36 3.91 0.89
N VAL A 23 0.62 4.28 2.15
CA VAL A 23 0.45 3.40 3.31
C VAL A 23 -1.01 2.99 3.45
N GLU A 24 -1.94 3.94 3.37
CA GLU A 24 -3.37 3.67 3.49
C GLU A 24 -3.89 2.82 2.32
N ALA A 25 -3.44 3.08 1.09
CA ALA A 25 -3.77 2.21 -0.05
C ALA A 25 -3.26 0.78 0.15
N SER A 26 -2.05 0.61 0.71
CA SER A 26 -1.49 -0.72 0.98
C SER A 26 -2.29 -1.50 2.03
N LYS A 27 -2.71 -0.83 3.12
CA LYS A 27 -3.56 -1.43 4.15
C LYS A 27 -4.94 -1.77 3.60
N GLY A 28 -5.53 -0.87 2.81
CA GLY A 28 -6.81 -1.08 2.14
C GLY A 28 -6.79 -2.28 1.20
N TYR A 29 -5.70 -2.46 0.44
CA TYR A 29 -5.54 -3.64 -0.41
C TYR A 29 -5.43 -4.95 0.39
N VAL A 30 -4.68 -4.95 1.50
CA VAL A 30 -4.60 -6.12 2.38
C VAL A 30 -5.96 -6.47 2.98
N ALA A 31 -6.75 -5.48 3.39
CA ALA A 31 -8.12 -5.71 3.86
C ALA A 31 -9.01 -6.29 2.76
N HIS A 32 -8.99 -5.70 1.56
CA HIS A 32 -9.74 -6.18 0.40
C HIS A 32 -9.42 -7.63 0.02
N LEU A 33 -8.14 -8.04 0.10
CA LEU A 33 -7.73 -9.43 -0.13
C LEU A 33 -8.27 -10.39 0.93
N LYS A 34 -8.32 -9.98 2.20
CA LYS A 34 -8.90 -10.80 3.28
C LYS A 34 -10.40 -11.05 3.07
N ASP A 35 -11.09 -10.08 2.47
CA ASP A 35 -12.51 -10.17 2.15
C ASP A 35 -12.79 -10.89 0.82
N VAL A 36 -11.78 -11.53 0.21
CA VAL A 36 -11.87 -12.24 -1.08
C VAL A 36 -12.39 -11.31 -2.19
N GLY A 37 -12.09 -10.01 -2.08
CA GLY A 37 -12.56 -8.98 -2.99
C GLY A 37 -11.87 -9.05 -4.36
N LYS A 38 -12.63 -8.79 -5.42
CA LYS A 38 -12.08 -8.63 -6.78
C LYS A 38 -11.69 -7.17 -7.01
N MET A 39 -10.52 -6.92 -7.61
CA MET A 39 -10.03 -5.56 -7.89
C MET A 39 -9.89 -5.36 -9.40
N LEU A 40 -10.49 -4.28 -9.91
CA LEU A 40 -10.23 -3.79 -11.27
C LEU A 40 -8.95 -2.96 -11.25
N ILE A 41 -8.00 -3.29 -12.13
CA ILE A 41 -6.75 -2.55 -12.27
C ILE A 41 -6.78 -1.85 -13.63
N THR A 42 -6.63 -0.52 -13.61
CA THR A 42 -6.47 0.30 -14.81
C THR A 42 -5.07 0.90 -14.79
N ALA A 43 -4.29 0.62 -15.82
CA ALA A 43 -2.96 1.18 -16.01
C ALA A 43 -2.93 1.94 -17.33
N SER A 44 -2.32 3.12 -17.32
CA SER A 44 -1.99 3.84 -18.56
C SER A 44 -0.57 3.47 -18.97
N ALA A 45 -0.36 3.28 -20.28
CA ALA A 45 1.00 3.28 -20.82
C ALA A 45 1.46 4.74 -20.91
N SER A 46 2.63 5.04 -20.36
CA SER A 46 3.35 6.28 -20.65
C SER A 46 4.39 5.97 -21.72
N PHE A 47 4.36 6.71 -22.82
CA PHE A 47 5.42 6.75 -23.85
C PHE A 47 6.07 8.13 -23.86
#